data_AF-A0A1A7C5J8-F1
#
_entry.id   AF-A0A1A7C5J8-F1
#
_cell.length_a   1.000
_cell.length_b   1.000
_cell.length_c   1.000
_cell.angle_alpha   90.00
_cell.angle_beta   90.00
_cell.angle_gamma   90.00
#
_symmetry.space_group_name_H-M   'P 1'
#
loop_
_entity.id
_entity.type
_entity.pdbx_description
1 polymer ?
#
loop_
_entity_poly.entity_id
_entity_poly.type
_entity_poly.pdbx_seq_one_letter_code
_entity_poly.pdbx_strand_id
1 'polypeptide(L)'
;MLQQILRAPALKAVLIQALAFPLMLGLVYLLARAGVGMSWLAVAVLQGVLAALLSWRAGLARWWWAIALLFAPALLAAGALDLPPVLFLLVFVFLLGLYWSTFRTQVPFYPSGPAVWREVAQLIVDRPGVRLVDIGSGLGGLVLDLARRRPDGHFTGIELAPLPWLASRLRARLSASGARFVRGDYVALDFASYDVVFAYLSPAVMTALWLQAEKQMLPGSMLLSYEFRIAARAPDKTIAATECGPLLYVWCF
;
A
#
# COMPACT_ATOMS: atom_id res chain seq x y z
N MET A 1 -1.60 -9.03 19.27
CA MET A 1 -2.30 -7.87 18.67
C MET A 1 -2.03 -6.56 19.42
N LEU A 2 -2.25 -6.47 20.75
CA LEU A 2 -2.06 -5.23 21.52
C LEU A 2 -0.63 -4.67 21.46
N GLN A 3 0.40 -5.52 21.59
CA GLN A 3 1.80 -5.09 21.50
C GLN A 3 2.20 -4.55 20.11
N GLN A 4 1.56 -5.01 19.02
CA GLN A 4 1.80 -4.47 17.68
C GLN A 4 1.17 -3.08 17.52
N ILE A 5 -0.02 -2.86 18.08
CA ILE A 5 -0.69 -1.55 18.09
C ILE A 5 0.13 -0.55 18.88
N LEU A 6 0.64 -0.94 20.06
CA LEU A 6 1.50 -0.10 20.91
C LEU A 6 2.85 0.25 20.25
N ARG A 7 3.31 -0.54 19.29
CA ARG A 7 4.53 -0.28 18.52
C ARG A 7 4.28 0.53 17.24
N ALA A 8 3.03 0.77 16.86
CA ALA A 8 2.70 1.50 15.65
C ALA A 8 3.28 2.94 15.70
N PRO A 9 4.04 3.37 14.69
CA PRO A 9 4.62 4.72 14.65
C PRO A 9 3.58 5.84 14.78
N ALA A 10 2.40 5.64 14.19
CA ALA A 10 1.29 6.60 14.28
C ALA A 10 0.79 6.79 15.73
N LEU A 11 0.66 5.71 16.50
CA LEU A 11 0.24 5.81 17.90
C LEU A 11 1.30 6.53 18.74
N LYS A 12 2.58 6.20 18.53
CA LYS A 12 3.69 6.90 19.18
C LYS A 12 3.67 8.40 18.85
N ALA A 13 3.46 8.76 17.60
CA ALA A 13 3.39 10.17 17.17
C ALA A 13 2.24 10.92 17.85
N VAL A 14 1.05 10.30 17.98
CA VAL A 14 -0.09 10.90 18.70
C VAL A 14 0.22 11.10 20.18
N LEU A 15 0.81 10.10 20.85
CA LEU A 15 1.22 10.21 22.25
C LEU A 15 2.28 11.31 22.45
N ILE A 16 3.20 11.44 21.50
CA ILE A 16 4.23 12.49 21.52
C ILE A 16 3.62 13.88 21.36
N GLN A 17 2.62 14.05 20.49
CA GLN A 17 1.89 15.32 20.39
C GLN A 17 1.18 15.66 21.70
N ALA A 18 0.51 14.68 22.30
CA ALA A 18 -0.17 14.86 23.59
C ALA A 18 0.83 15.21 24.72
N LEU A 19 2.03 14.61 24.71
CA LEU A 19 3.09 14.89 25.68
C LEU A 19 3.79 16.24 25.46
N ALA A 20 3.93 16.68 24.19
CA ALA A 20 4.50 17.97 23.86
C ALA A 20 3.62 19.13 24.34
N PHE A 21 2.29 18.94 24.37
CA PHE A 21 1.32 19.96 24.74
C PHE A 21 1.52 20.59 26.13
N PRO A 22 1.61 19.83 27.24
CA PRO A 22 1.86 20.42 28.56
C PRO A 22 3.23 21.10 28.66
N LEU A 23 4.26 20.59 27.96
CA LEU A 23 5.59 21.21 27.91
C LEU A 23 5.54 22.57 27.21
N MET A 24 4.85 22.62 26.07
CA MET A 24 4.60 23.86 25.34
C MET A 24 3.86 24.86 26.23
N LEU A 25 2.78 24.44 26.88
CA LEU A 25 1.97 25.30 27.74
C LEU A 25 2.80 25.89 28.90
N GLY A 26 3.63 25.06 29.54
CA GLY A 26 4.53 25.51 30.60
C GLY A 26 5.54 26.56 30.12
N LEU A 27 6.13 26.36 28.93
CA LEU A 27 7.08 27.32 28.37
C LEU A 27 6.41 28.64 27.96
N VAL A 28 5.23 28.58 27.34
CA VAL A 28 4.43 29.78 27.01
C VAL A 28 4.06 30.53 28.28
N TYR A 29 3.67 29.84 29.35
CA TYR A 29 3.36 30.45 30.64
C TYR A 29 4.56 31.17 31.26
N LEU A 30 5.74 30.53 31.25
CA LEU A 30 6.97 31.14 31.76
C LEU A 30 7.38 32.37 30.95
N LEU A 31 7.27 32.31 29.62
CA LEU A 31 7.54 33.44 28.73
C LEU A 31 6.56 34.60 28.97
N ALA A 32 5.27 34.29 29.14
CA ALA A 32 4.27 35.30 29.48
C ALA A 32 4.57 35.96 30.84
N ARG A 33 5.01 35.19 31.85
CA ARG A 33 5.47 35.74 33.14
C ARG A 33 6.72 36.61 33.03
N ALA A 34 7.57 36.35 32.05
CA ALA A 34 8.73 37.17 31.73
C ALA A 34 8.38 38.40 30.86
N GLY A 35 7.11 38.64 30.57
CA GLY A 35 6.65 39.77 29.75
C GLY A 35 6.78 39.55 28.24
N VAL A 36 7.06 38.33 27.78
CA VAL A 36 7.17 37.99 26.36
C VAL A 36 5.83 37.48 25.84
N GLY A 37 5.16 38.28 25.02
CA GLY A 37 3.96 37.85 24.29
C GLY A 37 4.31 36.94 23.11
N MET A 38 3.50 35.91 22.87
CA MET A 38 3.63 35.02 21.72
C MET A 38 2.40 35.08 20.83
N SER A 39 2.61 35.12 19.52
CA SER A 39 1.53 34.93 18.55
C SER A 39 1.05 33.48 18.53
N TRP A 40 -0.18 33.24 18.08
CA TRP A 40 -0.72 31.88 17.92
C TRP A 40 0.15 30.99 17.03
N LEU A 41 0.75 31.57 15.97
CA LEU A 41 1.67 30.86 15.11
C LEU A 41 2.96 30.47 15.85
N ALA A 42 3.52 31.36 16.68
CA ALA A 42 4.71 31.05 17.47
C ALA A 42 4.43 29.92 18.48
N VAL A 43 3.25 29.92 19.10
CA VAL A 43 2.80 28.84 19.99
C VAL A 43 2.67 27.50 19.23
N ALA A 44 2.06 27.53 18.04
CA ALA A 44 1.91 26.34 17.21
C ALA A 44 3.26 25.78 16.71
N VAL A 45 4.19 26.65 16.30
CA VAL A 45 5.56 26.24 15.92
C VAL A 45 6.30 25.66 17.11
N LEU A 46 6.18 26.27 18.29
CA LEU A 46 6.81 25.76 19.52
C LEU A 46 6.31 24.35 19.87
N GLN A 47 4.99 24.13 19.79
CA GLN A 47 4.39 22.79 19.94
C GLN A 47 5.01 21.80 18.94
N GLY A 48 5.12 22.20 17.68
CA GLY A 48 5.71 21.38 16.63
C GLY A 48 7.18 21.03 16.87
N VAL A 49 7.99 22.00 17.29
CA VAL A 49 9.42 21.79 17.61
C VAL A 49 9.56 20.80 18.77
N LEU A 50 8.80 20.97 19.85
CA LEU A 50 8.83 20.05 20.99
C LEU A 50 8.40 18.64 20.57
N ALA A 51 7.34 18.50 19.78
CA ALA A 51 6.88 17.22 19.27
C ALA A 51 7.92 16.57 18.33
N ALA A 52 8.61 17.34 17.49
CA ALA A 52 9.66 16.84 16.62
C ALA A 52 10.89 16.36 17.40
N LEU A 53 11.32 17.10 18.43
CA LEU A 53 12.41 16.69 19.33
C LEU A 53 12.07 15.40 20.09
N LEU A 54 10.85 15.29 20.60
CA LEU A 54 10.36 14.06 21.23
C LEU A 54 10.27 12.89 20.23
N SER A 55 9.88 13.15 18.99
CA SER A 55 9.84 12.14 17.90
C SER A 55 11.22 11.63 17.53
N TRP A 56 12.21 12.52 17.46
CA TRP A 56 13.62 12.17 17.29
C TRP A 56 14.10 11.31 18.46
N ARG A 57 13.84 11.73 19.70
CA ARG A 57 14.25 11.00 20.91
C ARG A 57 13.55 9.64 21.06
N ALA A 58 12.34 9.50 20.53
CA ALA A 58 11.60 8.24 20.47
C ALA A 58 12.05 7.30 19.33
N GLY A 59 13.05 7.69 18.53
CA GLY A 59 13.59 6.88 17.44
C GLY A 59 12.62 6.72 16.26
N LEU A 60 11.68 7.66 16.06
CA LEU A 60 10.82 7.66 14.88
C LEU A 60 11.63 8.04 13.63
N ALA A 61 11.25 7.51 12.48
CA ALA A 61 11.89 7.83 11.21
C ALA A 61 11.78 9.32 10.86
N ARG A 62 12.73 9.85 10.08
CA ARG A 62 12.92 11.29 9.85
C ARG A 62 11.68 12.03 9.33
N TRP A 63 10.86 11.38 8.50
CA TRP A 63 9.62 11.98 8.00
C TRP A 63 8.58 12.23 9.10
N TRP A 64 8.58 11.44 10.17
CA TRP A 64 7.71 11.69 11.33
C TRP A 64 8.06 12.99 12.05
N TRP A 65 9.31 13.45 11.98
CA TRP A 65 9.71 14.71 12.58
C TRP A 65 9.10 15.89 11.82
N ALA A 66 9.07 15.80 10.48
CA ALA A 66 8.39 16.79 9.65
C ALA A 66 6.88 16.82 9.94
N ILE A 67 6.24 15.65 10.05
CA ILE A 67 4.82 15.57 10.44
C ILE A 67 4.60 16.20 11.82
N ALA A 68 5.45 15.86 12.81
CA ALA A 68 5.33 16.39 14.17
C ALA A 68 5.50 17.91 14.22
N LEU A 69 6.47 18.46 13.48
CA LEU A 69 6.75 19.89 13.37
C LEU A 69 5.59 20.65 12.73
N LEU A 70 5.03 20.12 11.64
CA LEU A 70 4.03 20.81 10.84
C LEU A 70 2.60 20.62 11.34
N PHE A 71 2.33 19.64 12.20
CA PHE A 71 0.97 19.30 12.63
C PHE A 71 0.22 20.47 13.27
N ALA A 72 0.80 21.11 14.29
CA ALA A 72 0.13 22.22 14.99
C ALA A 72 -0.02 23.48 14.12
N PRO A 73 0.99 23.91 13.34
CA PRO A 73 0.81 24.97 12.35
C PRO A 73 -0.24 24.65 11.30
N ALA A 74 -0.30 23.41 10.81
CA ALA A 74 -1.31 22.97 9.85
C ALA A 74 -2.72 22.99 10.46
N LEU A 75 -2.87 22.61 11.74
CA LEU A 75 -4.15 22.69 12.45
C LEU A 75 -4.62 24.15 12.60
N LEU A 76 -3.71 25.06 12.94
CA LEU A 76 -4.00 26.49 13.01
C LEU A 76 -4.41 27.05 11.64
N ALA A 77 -3.68 26.68 10.58
CA ALA A 77 -3.99 27.09 9.20
C ALA A 77 -5.35 26.52 8.73
N ALA A 78 -5.65 25.26 9.05
CA ALA A 78 -6.95 24.65 8.74
C ALA A 78 -8.11 25.39 9.41
N GLY A 79 -7.92 25.82 10.67
CA GLY A 79 -8.89 26.66 11.38
C GLY A 79 -9.03 28.04 10.76
N ALA A 80 -7.91 28.69 10.38
CA ALA A 80 -7.93 30.01 9.74
C ALA A 80 -8.57 30.01 8.34
N LEU A 81 -8.59 28.86 7.67
CA LEU A 81 -9.23 28.66 6.36
C LEU A 81 -10.66 28.11 6.47
N ASP A 82 -11.22 28.00 7.68
CA ASP A 82 -12.55 27.45 7.96
C ASP A 82 -12.79 26.08 7.28
N LEU A 83 -11.76 25.24 7.22
CA LEU A 83 -11.87 23.93 6.57
C LEU A 83 -12.82 23.02 7.38
N PRO A 84 -13.86 22.44 6.75
CA PRO A 84 -14.83 21.65 7.47
C PRO A 84 -14.20 20.35 7.99
N PRO A 85 -14.45 19.94 9.26
CA PRO A 85 -13.93 18.69 9.82
C PRO A 85 -14.26 17.44 8.98
N VAL A 86 -15.40 17.47 8.29
CA VAL A 86 -15.84 16.40 7.38
C VAL A 86 -14.84 16.16 6.25
N LEU A 87 -14.16 17.19 5.75
CA LEU A 87 -13.13 17.02 4.72
C LEU A 87 -12.02 16.08 5.19
N PHE A 88 -11.50 16.30 6.41
CA PHE A 88 -10.46 15.45 6.99
C PHE A 88 -10.94 14.02 7.22
N LEU A 89 -12.20 13.85 7.65
CA LEU A 89 -12.81 12.54 7.79
C LEU A 89 -12.92 11.82 6.44
N LEU A 90 -13.35 12.51 5.38
CA LEU A 90 -13.44 11.93 4.03
C LEU A 90 -12.07 11.51 3.51
N VAL A 91 -11.05 12.36 3.67
CA VAL A 91 -9.67 12.03 3.30
C VAL A 91 -9.17 10.82 4.11
N PHE A 92 -9.44 10.79 5.41
CA PHE A 92 -9.07 9.66 6.26
C PHE A 92 -9.76 8.36 5.83
N VAL A 93 -11.07 8.37 5.58
CA VAL A 93 -11.83 7.19 5.13
C VAL A 93 -11.36 6.74 3.75
N PHE A 94 -11.05 7.66 2.84
CA PHE A 94 -10.46 7.35 1.54
C PHE A 94 -9.11 6.65 1.69
N LEU A 95 -8.19 7.22 2.46
CA LEU A 95 -6.86 6.64 2.72
C LEU A 95 -6.96 5.28 3.45
N LEU A 96 -7.87 5.16 4.40
CA LEU A 96 -8.15 3.90 5.09
C LEU A 96 -8.71 2.84 4.13
N GLY A 97 -9.58 3.23 3.21
CA GLY A 97 -10.09 2.34 2.17
C GLY A 97 -9.02 1.90 1.18
N LEU A 98 -8.08 2.79 0.84
CA LEU A 98 -6.99 2.55 -0.10
C LEU A 98 -5.87 1.68 0.51
N TYR A 99 -5.47 1.96 1.76
CA TYR A 99 -4.37 1.28 2.48
C TYR A 99 -4.85 0.33 3.58
N TRP A 100 -6.06 -0.21 3.40
CA TRP A 100 -6.84 -0.97 4.38
C TRP A 100 -6.07 -2.03 5.18
N SER A 101 -5.12 -2.71 4.56
CA SER A 101 -4.37 -3.80 5.20
C SER A 101 -2.88 -3.53 5.32
N THR A 102 -2.36 -2.41 4.81
CA THR A 102 -0.90 -2.14 4.75
C THR A 102 -0.28 -2.14 6.15
N PHE A 103 -1.01 -1.73 7.18
CA PHE A 103 -0.55 -1.80 8.57
C PHE A 103 -0.36 -3.23 9.12
N ARG A 104 -0.93 -4.24 8.45
CA ARG A 104 -0.79 -5.67 8.79
C ARG A 104 0.09 -6.42 7.80
N THR A 105 -0.18 -6.28 6.51
CA THR A 105 0.47 -7.06 5.45
C THR A 105 1.78 -6.45 4.97
N GLN A 106 2.02 -5.17 5.25
CA GLN A 106 3.15 -4.41 4.71
C GLN A 106 3.20 -4.44 3.17
N VAL A 107 2.04 -4.58 2.53
CA VAL A 107 1.85 -4.46 1.07
C VAL A 107 1.13 -3.14 0.81
N PRO A 108 1.86 -2.06 0.46
CA PRO A 108 1.27 -0.81 0.01
C PRO A 108 0.72 -0.94 -1.43
N PHE A 109 -0.21 -0.07 -1.80
CA PHE A 109 -0.71 0.00 -3.16
C PHE A 109 0.34 0.63 -4.10
N TYR A 110 0.92 -0.17 -4.98
CA TYR A 110 1.74 0.26 -6.12
C TYR A 110 1.26 -0.44 -7.40
N PRO A 111 0.70 0.29 -8.37
CA PRO A 111 0.21 -0.34 -9.60
C PRO A 111 1.39 -0.74 -10.51
N SER A 112 1.32 -1.94 -11.09
CA SER A 112 2.16 -2.29 -12.23
C SER A 112 1.75 -1.50 -13.48
N GLY A 113 2.66 -1.36 -14.44
CA GLY A 113 2.46 -0.55 -15.64
C GLY A 113 2.26 -1.35 -16.94
N PRO A 114 1.79 -0.69 -18.02
CA PRO A 114 1.55 -1.34 -19.32
C PRO A 114 2.74 -2.08 -19.92
N ALA A 115 3.97 -1.68 -19.59
CA ALA A 115 5.17 -2.37 -20.02
C ALA A 115 5.20 -3.82 -19.51
N VAL A 116 4.99 -4.02 -18.21
CA VAL A 116 4.94 -5.35 -17.58
C VAL A 116 3.74 -6.14 -18.07
N TRP A 117 2.59 -5.48 -18.26
CA TRP A 117 1.38 -6.15 -18.76
C TRP A 117 1.58 -6.76 -20.14
N ARG A 118 2.36 -6.10 -21.02
CA ARG A 118 2.74 -6.65 -22.32
C ARG A 118 3.62 -7.89 -22.19
N GLU A 119 4.61 -7.88 -21.30
CA GLU A 119 5.47 -9.05 -21.06
C GLU A 119 4.66 -10.24 -20.52
N VAL A 120 3.74 -9.98 -19.57
CA VAL A 120 2.82 -11.02 -19.06
C VAL A 120 1.93 -11.56 -20.20
N ALA A 121 1.41 -10.69 -21.06
CA ALA A 121 0.59 -11.11 -22.21
C ALA A 121 1.39 -11.97 -23.21
N GLN A 122 2.66 -11.64 -23.44
CA GLN A 122 3.54 -12.44 -24.31
C GLN A 122 3.84 -13.82 -23.71
N LEU A 123 4.04 -13.93 -22.39
CA LEU A 123 4.29 -15.20 -21.71
C LEU A 123 3.11 -16.20 -21.77
N ILE A 124 1.91 -15.71 -22.07
CA ILE A 124 0.69 -16.52 -22.14
C ILE A 124 0.11 -16.62 -23.56
N VAL A 125 0.84 -16.13 -24.58
CA VAL A 125 0.32 -16.05 -25.95
C VAL A 125 -0.08 -17.43 -26.51
N ASP A 126 0.70 -18.46 -26.19
CA ASP A 126 0.50 -19.84 -26.66
C ASP A 126 -0.36 -20.69 -25.71
N ARG A 127 -1.07 -20.06 -24.75
CA ARG A 127 -1.94 -20.74 -23.78
C ARG A 127 -3.42 -20.39 -24.05
N PRO A 128 -4.12 -21.14 -24.91
CA PRO A 128 -5.55 -20.90 -25.15
C PRO A 128 -6.35 -21.19 -23.88
N GLY A 129 -7.31 -20.33 -23.55
CA GLY A 129 -8.16 -20.54 -22.35
C GLY A 129 -7.45 -20.34 -21.02
N VAL A 130 -6.29 -19.68 -21.00
CA VAL A 130 -5.44 -19.51 -19.81
C VAL A 130 -6.21 -18.91 -18.63
N ARG A 131 -6.06 -19.52 -17.46
CA ARG A 131 -6.58 -19.02 -16.19
C ARG A 131 -5.46 -18.32 -15.44
N LEU A 132 -5.56 -17.00 -15.34
CA LEU A 132 -4.58 -16.17 -14.64
C LEU A 132 -5.24 -15.45 -13.46
N VAL A 133 -4.55 -15.46 -12.31
CA VAL A 133 -4.90 -14.63 -11.15
C VAL A 133 -3.83 -13.57 -10.87
N ASP A 134 -4.28 -12.34 -10.64
CA ASP A 134 -3.47 -11.23 -10.11
C ASP A 134 -3.75 -11.10 -8.60
N ILE A 135 -2.75 -11.44 -7.78
CA ILE A 135 -2.85 -11.37 -6.32
C ILE A 135 -2.42 -10.00 -5.81
N GLY A 136 -3.34 -9.28 -5.14
CA GLY A 136 -3.15 -7.86 -4.85
C GLY A 136 -3.41 -6.99 -6.09
N SER A 137 -4.47 -7.32 -6.83
CA SER A 137 -4.77 -6.73 -8.15
C SER A 137 -5.04 -5.22 -8.14
N GLY A 138 -5.21 -4.60 -6.97
CA GLY A 138 -5.38 -3.16 -6.83
C GLY A 138 -6.58 -2.65 -7.64
N LEU A 139 -6.33 -1.67 -8.51
CA LEU A 139 -7.36 -1.12 -9.39
C LEU A 139 -7.69 -2.04 -10.58
N GLY A 140 -7.06 -3.21 -10.70
CA GLY A 140 -7.33 -4.22 -11.71
C GLY A 140 -6.67 -3.97 -13.06
N GLY A 141 -5.58 -3.19 -13.10
CA GLY A 141 -4.92 -2.76 -14.34
C GLY A 141 -4.53 -3.92 -15.25
N LEU A 142 -3.73 -4.86 -14.74
CA LEU A 142 -3.27 -6.04 -15.48
C LEU A 142 -4.46 -6.90 -15.95
N VAL A 143 -5.35 -7.27 -15.03
CA VAL A 143 -6.50 -8.14 -15.31
C VAL A 143 -7.41 -7.56 -16.40
N LEU A 144 -7.71 -6.25 -16.35
CA LEU A 144 -8.50 -5.57 -17.37
C LEU A 144 -7.78 -5.45 -18.71
N ASP A 145 -6.45 -5.31 -18.71
CA ASP A 145 -5.65 -5.27 -19.93
C ASP A 145 -5.63 -6.65 -20.62
N LEU A 146 -5.36 -7.70 -19.86
CA LEU A 146 -5.34 -9.07 -20.38
C LEU A 146 -6.71 -9.52 -20.88
N ALA A 147 -7.79 -9.25 -20.13
CA ALA A 147 -9.15 -9.58 -20.56
C ALA A 147 -9.56 -8.88 -21.86
N ARG A 148 -8.99 -7.70 -22.17
CA ARG A 148 -9.21 -7.02 -23.46
C ARG A 148 -8.39 -7.65 -24.59
N ARG A 149 -7.15 -8.07 -24.32
CA ARG A 149 -6.25 -8.68 -25.33
C ARG A 149 -6.62 -10.13 -25.66
N ARG A 150 -7.14 -10.86 -24.67
CA ARG A 150 -7.39 -12.31 -24.73
C ARG A 150 -8.81 -12.62 -24.27
N PRO A 151 -9.84 -12.39 -25.09
CA PRO A 151 -11.22 -12.74 -24.73
C PRO A 151 -11.43 -14.23 -24.46
N ASP A 152 -10.54 -15.09 -24.95
CA ASP A 152 -10.53 -16.54 -24.70
C ASP A 152 -10.06 -16.91 -23.28
N GLY A 153 -9.31 -16.04 -22.61
CA GLY A 153 -8.73 -16.31 -21.29
C GLY A 153 -9.65 -15.96 -20.12
N HIS A 154 -9.32 -16.50 -18.95
CA HIS A 154 -10.02 -16.26 -17.69
C HIS A 154 -9.11 -15.49 -16.73
N PHE A 155 -9.38 -14.20 -16.56
CA PHE A 155 -8.56 -13.30 -15.75
C PHE A 155 -9.28 -12.92 -14.46
N THR A 156 -8.68 -13.25 -13.32
CA THR A 156 -9.21 -12.93 -11.99
C THR A 156 -8.26 -11.99 -11.26
N GLY A 157 -8.78 -10.93 -10.65
CA GLY A 157 -8.06 -10.13 -9.67
C GLY A 157 -8.59 -10.37 -8.28
N ILE A 158 -7.71 -10.71 -7.33
CA ILE A 158 -8.07 -10.71 -5.90
C ILE A 158 -7.45 -9.50 -5.22
N GLU A 159 -8.24 -8.83 -4.38
CA GLU A 159 -7.80 -7.63 -3.66
C GLU A 159 -8.39 -7.60 -2.26
N LEU A 160 -7.55 -7.28 -1.27
CA LEU A 160 -7.93 -7.23 0.14
C LEU A 160 -8.55 -5.87 0.48
N ALA A 161 -8.02 -4.79 -0.09
CA ALA A 161 -8.46 -3.43 0.15
C ALA A 161 -9.83 -3.15 -0.51
N PRO A 162 -10.83 -2.66 0.25
CA PRO A 162 -12.20 -2.47 -0.23
C PRO A 162 -12.28 -1.46 -1.37
N LEU A 163 -11.51 -0.37 -1.30
CA LEU A 163 -11.62 0.70 -2.29
C LEU A 163 -11.01 0.29 -3.64
N PRO A 164 -9.79 -0.24 -3.72
CA PRO A 164 -9.25 -0.74 -4.99
C PRO A 164 -10.09 -1.88 -5.59
N TRP A 165 -10.55 -2.82 -4.77
CA TRP A 165 -11.47 -3.88 -5.21
C TRP A 165 -12.77 -3.32 -5.80
N LEU A 166 -13.40 -2.36 -5.13
CA LEU A 166 -14.64 -1.78 -5.62
C LEU A 166 -14.41 -1.04 -6.93
N ALA A 167 -13.31 -0.27 -7.01
CA ALA A 167 -12.93 0.44 -8.23
C ALA A 167 -12.66 -0.53 -9.39
N SER A 168 -11.92 -1.61 -9.18
CA SER A 168 -11.64 -2.60 -10.24
C SER A 168 -12.92 -3.29 -10.73
N ARG A 169 -13.82 -3.66 -9.81
CA ARG A 169 -15.13 -4.22 -10.15
C ARG A 169 -16.01 -3.24 -10.93
N LEU A 170 -16.03 -1.96 -10.58
CA LEU A 170 -16.77 -0.93 -11.32
C LEU A 170 -16.17 -0.70 -12.69
N ARG A 171 -14.84 -0.60 -12.80
CA ARG A 171 -14.14 -0.48 -14.09
C ARG A 171 -14.48 -1.63 -15.03
N ALA A 172 -14.47 -2.87 -14.54
CA ALA A 172 -14.85 -4.05 -15.33
C ALA A 172 -16.29 -3.98 -15.85
N ARG A 173 -17.23 -3.54 -14.99
CA ARG A 173 -18.64 -3.38 -15.37
C ARG A 173 -18.83 -2.29 -16.42
N LEU A 174 -18.20 -1.14 -16.23
CA LEU A 174 -18.31 0.01 -17.13
C LEU A 174 -17.67 -0.28 -18.51
N SER A 175 -16.66 -1.14 -18.57
CA SER A 175 -16.02 -1.56 -19.82
C SER A 175 -16.58 -2.85 -20.42
N ALA A 176 -17.65 -3.42 -19.85
CA ALA A 176 -18.20 -4.73 -20.23
C ALA A 176 -17.13 -5.83 -20.35
N SER A 177 -16.13 -5.80 -19.45
CA SER A 177 -15.01 -6.72 -19.46
C SER A 177 -15.40 -8.09 -18.88
N GLY A 178 -14.85 -9.16 -19.45
CA GLY A 178 -14.93 -10.52 -18.89
C GLY A 178 -14.07 -10.75 -17.64
N ALA A 179 -13.34 -9.73 -17.18
CA ALA A 179 -12.52 -9.80 -15.96
C ALA A 179 -13.37 -10.03 -14.70
N ARG A 180 -12.88 -10.91 -13.82
CA ARG A 180 -13.51 -11.18 -12.52
C ARG A 180 -12.71 -10.54 -11.38
N PHE A 181 -13.38 -9.80 -10.50
CA PHE A 181 -12.74 -9.21 -9.31
C PHE A 181 -13.36 -9.73 -8.01
N VAL A 182 -12.53 -10.29 -7.15
CA VAL A 182 -12.92 -10.90 -5.87
C VAL A 182 -12.28 -10.12 -4.72
N ARG A 183 -13.06 -9.84 -3.67
CA ARG A 183 -12.51 -9.26 -2.44
C ARG A 183 -12.06 -10.40 -1.53
N GLY A 184 -10.80 -10.43 -1.13
CA GLY A 184 -10.31 -11.48 -0.26
C GLY A 184 -8.81 -11.45 -0.06
N ASP A 185 -8.35 -12.35 0.81
CA ASP A 185 -6.94 -12.63 1.01
C ASP A 185 -6.52 -13.77 0.07
N TYR A 186 -5.40 -13.59 -0.65
CA TYR A 186 -4.90 -14.60 -1.59
C TYR A 186 -4.45 -15.88 -0.88
N VAL A 187 -4.16 -15.81 0.43
CA VAL A 187 -3.82 -16.99 1.24
C VAL A 187 -4.95 -18.04 1.21
N ALA A 188 -6.21 -17.60 1.04
CA ALA A 188 -7.36 -18.50 0.94
C ALA A 188 -7.63 -19.00 -0.49
N LEU A 189 -6.88 -18.55 -1.49
CA LEU A 189 -7.02 -19.05 -2.86
C LEU A 189 -6.36 -20.42 -3.03
N ASP A 190 -7.01 -21.28 -3.79
CA ASP A 190 -6.40 -22.49 -4.32
C ASP A 190 -5.61 -22.16 -5.59
N PHE A 191 -4.28 -22.24 -5.52
CA PHE A 191 -3.42 -21.95 -6.66
C PHE A 191 -3.48 -23.05 -7.74
N ALA A 192 -3.94 -24.26 -7.42
CA ALA A 192 -4.10 -25.34 -8.40
C ALA A 192 -5.15 -25.02 -9.48
N SER A 193 -6.05 -24.06 -9.18
CA SER A 193 -7.09 -23.59 -10.10
C SER A 193 -6.58 -22.63 -11.19
N TYR A 194 -5.29 -22.23 -11.15
CA TYR A 194 -4.72 -21.24 -12.06
C TYR A 194 -3.48 -21.77 -12.78
N ASP A 195 -3.37 -21.40 -14.06
CA ASP A 195 -2.21 -21.73 -14.89
C ASP A 195 -1.10 -20.67 -14.71
N VAL A 196 -1.49 -19.45 -14.32
CA VAL A 196 -0.57 -18.35 -14.03
C VAL A 196 -1.00 -17.57 -12.79
N VAL A 197 -0.07 -17.36 -11.86
CA VAL A 197 -0.25 -16.46 -10.71
C VAL A 197 0.68 -15.27 -10.90
N PHE A 198 0.14 -14.06 -10.94
CA PHE A 198 0.92 -12.82 -10.98
C PHE A 198 0.87 -12.12 -9.64
N ALA A 199 2.03 -11.65 -9.16
CA ALA A 199 2.18 -10.96 -7.89
C ALA A 199 3.01 -9.68 -8.04
N TYR A 200 2.50 -8.58 -7.49
CA TYR A 200 3.30 -7.39 -7.19
C TYR A 200 2.98 -6.92 -5.76
N LEU A 201 3.64 -7.56 -4.79
CA LEU A 201 3.30 -7.44 -3.37
C LEU A 201 4.37 -6.66 -2.60
N SER A 202 5.14 -7.34 -1.74
CA SER A 202 6.26 -6.80 -0.99
C SER A 202 7.19 -7.94 -0.54
N PRO A 203 8.45 -7.66 -0.17
CA PRO A 203 9.37 -8.68 0.33
C PRO A 203 8.84 -9.45 1.56
N ALA A 204 7.99 -8.80 2.37
CA ALA A 204 7.48 -9.36 3.63
C ALA A 204 6.64 -10.63 3.45
N VAL A 205 6.06 -10.84 2.26
CA VAL A 205 5.13 -11.95 2.00
C VAL A 205 5.65 -12.95 0.96
N MET A 206 6.79 -12.68 0.32
CA MET A 206 7.32 -13.52 -0.77
C MET A 206 7.65 -14.96 -0.34
N THR A 207 8.14 -15.16 0.88
CA THR A 207 8.41 -16.50 1.41
C THR A 207 7.12 -17.31 1.59
N ALA A 208 6.07 -16.69 2.15
CA ALA A 208 4.79 -17.35 2.33
C ALA A 208 4.12 -17.65 0.98
N LEU A 209 4.21 -16.71 0.03
CA LEU A 209 3.76 -16.90 -1.34
C LEU A 209 4.45 -18.11 -2.01
N TRP A 210 5.77 -18.22 -1.87
CA TRP A 210 6.52 -19.35 -2.43
C TRP A 210 6.04 -20.69 -1.88
N LEU A 211 5.90 -20.81 -0.55
CA LEU A 211 5.47 -22.05 0.09
C LEU A 211 4.07 -22.49 -0.38
N GLN A 212 3.16 -21.54 -0.60
CA GLN A 212 1.84 -21.83 -1.15
C GLN A 212 1.93 -22.27 -2.61
N ALA A 213 2.71 -21.56 -3.44
CA ALA A 213 2.89 -21.88 -4.85
C ALA A 213 3.52 -23.27 -5.03
N GLU A 214 4.62 -23.55 -4.34
CA GLU A 214 5.31 -24.84 -4.37
C GLU A 214 4.42 -26.02 -3.96
N LYS A 215 3.49 -25.79 -3.03
CA LYS A 215 2.57 -26.82 -2.57
C LYS A 215 1.40 -27.07 -3.53
N GLN A 216 0.91 -26.03 -4.20
CA GLN A 216 -0.41 -26.05 -4.86
C GLN A 216 -0.36 -25.89 -6.38
N MET A 217 0.65 -25.25 -6.94
CA MET A 217 0.74 -25.02 -8.37
C MET A 217 1.02 -26.32 -9.13
N LEU A 218 0.30 -26.53 -10.23
CA LEU A 218 0.40 -27.75 -11.03
C LEU A 218 1.56 -27.69 -12.03
N PRO A 219 2.11 -28.84 -12.46
CA PRO A 219 3.09 -28.87 -13.53
C PRO A 219 2.60 -28.16 -14.80
N GLY A 220 3.46 -27.33 -15.41
CA GLY A 220 3.14 -26.50 -16.57
C GLY A 220 2.61 -25.09 -16.25
N SER A 221 2.35 -24.80 -14.97
CA SER A 221 1.93 -23.47 -14.50
C SER A 221 3.11 -22.55 -14.20
N MET A 222 2.84 -21.26 -13.99
CA MET A 222 3.88 -20.26 -13.71
C MET A 222 3.51 -19.29 -12.59
N LEU A 223 4.47 -19.02 -11.70
CA LEU A 223 4.44 -17.88 -10.79
C LEU A 223 5.24 -16.73 -11.39
N LEU A 224 4.61 -15.56 -11.50
CA LEU A 224 5.20 -14.31 -11.97
C LEU A 224 5.27 -13.32 -10.81
N SER A 225 6.46 -12.81 -10.50
CA SER A 225 6.62 -11.76 -9.48
C SER A 225 7.31 -10.54 -10.07
N TYR A 226 6.66 -9.39 -9.99
CA TYR A 226 7.25 -8.13 -10.39
C TYR A 226 8.06 -7.52 -9.25
N GLU A 227 9.29 -7.07 -9.53
CA GLU A 227 10.26 -6.45 -8.61
C GLU A 227 10.83 -7.35 -7.51
N PHE A 228 10.02 -8.25 -6.94
CA PHE A 228 10.39 -9.00 -5.75
C PHE A 228 10.81 -10.43 -6.08
N ARG A 229 12.08 -10.76 -5.81
CA ARG A 229 12.63 -12.10 -5.97
C ARG A 229 12.28 -12.99 -4.78
N ILE A 230 12.07 -14.28 -5.04
CA ILE A 230 11.93 -15.32 -4.02
C ILE A 230 13.31 -15.90 -3.71
N ALA A 231 13.73 -15.86 -2.43
CA ALA A 231 15.05 -16.32 -2.03
C ALA A 231 15.21 -17.85 -2.08
N ALA A 232 14.12 -18.60 -1.87
CA ALA A 232 14.14 -20.05 -1.77
C ALA A 232 14.51 -20.77 -3.08
N ARG A 233 14.18 -20.19 -4.25
CA ARG A 233 14.47 -20.76 -5.58
C ARG A 233 14.84 -19.66 -6.57
N ALA A 234 15.90 -19.88 -7.35
CA ALA A 234 16.24 -18.98 -8.46
C ALA A 234 15.14 -18.99 -9.54
N PRO A 235 14.82 -17.84 -10.15
CA PRO A 235 13.83 -17.77 -11.22
C PRO A 235 14.33 -18.49 -12.47
N ASP A 236 13.44 -19.17 -13.17
CA ASP A 236 13.74 -19.85 -14.43
C ASP A 236 13.91 -18.84 -15.58
N LYS A 237 13.20 -17.71 -15.51
CA LYS A 237 13.39 -16.56 -16.42
C LYS A 237 13.31 -15.24 -15.67
N THR A 238 14.04 -14.25 -16.19
CA THR A 238 13.99 -12.87 -15.70
C THR A 238 13.83 -11.95 -16.91
N ILE A 239 12.83 -11.07 -16.88
CA ILE A 239 12.46 -10.20 -18.00
C ILE A 239 12.51 -8.75 -17.53
N ALA A 240 13.21 -7.89 -18.28
CA ALA A 240 13.19 -6.45 -18.06
C ALA A 240 12.05 -5.83 -18.90
N ALA A 241 11.00 -5.33 -18.23
CA ALA A 241 9.88 -4.71 -18.93
C ALA A 241 10.23 -3.30 -19.46
N THR A 242 11.21 -2.63 -18.84
CA THR A 242 11.77 -1.34 -19.27
C THR A 242 13.28 -1.32 -19.00
N GLU A 243 14.02 -0.45 -19.69
CA GLU A 243 15.50 -0.41 -19.64
C GLU A 243 16.09 -0.18 -18.24
N CYS A 244 15.41 0.60 -17.41
CA CYS A 244 15.83 0.91 -16.03
C CYS A 244 14.78 0.52 -14.99
N GLY A 245 13.82 -0.34 -15.36
CA GLY A 245 12.73 -0.73 -14.48
C GLY A 245 13.01 -1.97 -13.65
N PRO A 246 12.13 -2.24 -12.67
CA PRO A 246 12.12 -3.52 -11.97
C PRO A 246 11.98 -4.70 -12.93
N LEU A 247 12.50 -5.85 -12.51
CA LEU A 247 12.45 -7.08 -13.29
C LEU A 247 11.17 -7.86 -13.00
N LEU A 248 10.68 -8.58 -14.01
CA LEU A 248 9.66 -9.62 -13.87
C LEU A 248 10.36 -10.97 -13.74
N TYR A 249 10.21 -11.61 -12.59
CA TYR A 249 10.74 -12.94 -12.30
C TYR A 249 9.70 -14.01 -12.59
N VAL A 250 10.13 -15.10 -13.20
CA VAL A 250 9.26 -16.21 -13.63
C VAL A 250 9.78 -17.51 -13.02
N TRP A 251 8.89 -18.24 -12.35
CA TRP A 251 9.14 -19.62 -11.92
C TRP A 251 8.10 -20.54 -12.58
N CYS A 252 8.59 -21.59 -13.22
CA CYS A 252 7.78 -22.66 -13.81
C CYS A 252 7.73 -23.86 -12.84
N PHE A 253 6.56 -24.49 -12.79
CA PHE A 253 6.30 -25.72 -12.02
C PHE A 253 6.19 -26.93 -12.94
#